data_AF-A0A6A6XGZ1-F1
#
_entry.id   AF-A0A6A6XGZ1-F1
#
_cell.length_a   1.000
_cell.length_b   1.000
_cell.length_c   1.000
_cell.angle_alpha   90.00
_cell.angle_beta   90.00
_cell.angle_gamma   90.00
#
_symmetry.space_group_name_H-M   'P 1'
#
loop_
_entity.id
_entity.type
_entity.pdbx_description
1 polymer ?
#
loop_
_entity_poly.entity_id
_entity_poly.type
_entity_poly.pdbx_seq_one_letter_code
_entity_poly.pdbx_strand_id
1 'polypeptide(L)'
;MPLPLPLPIDPSPSTLPSLPHPHLLLPSPPPSLPRRSSFLYDPASDDLTPSQVYTSRRDIEEWVLASIPAHRSTYTISTQPTSTLTWGLKYLRSRISSLVALDVQLYFEYASLLPPTDYTAQGFAYAGWCWNPPADEAVDRLGREQLIRYLWGDVVVYDEVGLSVRGWMRELERRRRREREREAEETY
;
A
#
# COMPACT_ATOMS: atom_id res chain seq x y z
N MET A 1 0.32 51.42 -46.09
CA MET A 1 1.36 51.52 -47.13
C MET A 1 2.20 50.25 -47.05
N PRO A 2 1.96 49.24 -47.90
CA PRO A 2 2.77 48.02 -47.96
C PRO A 2 3.91 48.21 -48.97
N LEU A 3 5.13 47.82 -48.61
CA LEU A 3 6.31 47.77 -49.48
C LEU A 3 7.18 46.56 -49.08
N PRO A 4 8.00 46.01 -50.00
CA PRO A 4 7.83 44.65 -50.48
C PRO A 4 8.95 43.67 -50.08
N LEU A 5 8.66 42.38 -50.27
CA LEU A 5 9.63 41.27 -50.26
C LEU A 5 10.69 41.41 -51.37
N PRO A 6 11.89 40.89 -51.10
CA PRO A 6 12.61 40.08 -52.10
C PRO A 6 12.94 38.67 -51.57
N LEU A 7 12.70 37.69 -52.44
CA LEU A 7 13.11 36.28 -52.39
C LEU A 7 14.63 36.14 -52.71
N PRO A 8 15.14 34.94 -53.07
CA PRO A 8 15.75 33.94 -52.20
C PRO A 8 17.24 33.78 -52.48
N ILE A 9 18.03 33.24 -51.54
CA ILE A 9 19.37 32.75 -51.83
C ILE A 9 19.48 31.33 -51.31
N ASP A 10 19.43 30.38 -52.23
CA ASP A 10 20.07 29.07 -52.10
C ASP A 10 20.88 28.89 -53.39
N PRO A 11 22.16 28.53 -53.28
CA PRO A 11 22.49 27.15 -53.61
C PRO A 11 23.54 26.52 -52.68
N SER A 12 23.20 25.36 -52.12
CA SER A 12 23.87 24.03 -52.23
C SER A 12 25.34 23.98 -52.75
N PRO A 13 26.08 22.87 -52.57
CA PRO A 13 26.22 21.95 -51.43
C PRO A 13 27.72 21.73 -51.12
N SER A 14 28.11 21.62 -49.84
CA SER A 14 29.47 21.16 -49.48
C SER A 14 29.42 19.75 -48.95
N THR A 15 29.56 18.82 -49.89
CA THR A 15 29.85 17.41 -49.73
C THR A 15 31.14 17.23 -48.92
N LEU A 16 31.02 16.71 -47.69
CA LEU A 16 32.18 16.26 -46.91
C LEU A 16 32.50 14.80 -47.25
N PRO A 17 33.78 14.44 -47.43
CA PRO A 17 34.20 13.09 -47.81
C PRO A 17 34.08 12.10 -46.65
N SER A 18 33.48 10.96 -46.97
CA SER A 18 33.37 9.74 -46.18
C SER A 18 34.75 9.15 -45.83
N LEU A 19 35.04 9.03 -44.54
CA LEU A 19 36.18 8.29 -44.00
C LEU A 19 35.88 6.79 -43.92
N PRO A 20 36.80 5.91 -44.35
CA PRO A 20 36.63 4.46 -44.24
C PRO A 20 36.76 4.02 -42.77
N HIS A 21 35.70 3.41 -42.22
CA HIS A 21 35.74 2.79 -40.90
C HIS A 21 36.46 1.42 -40.96
N PRO A 22 37.45 1.17 -40.10
CA PRO A 22 38.07 -0.14 -39.99
C PRO A 22 37.10 -1.16 -39.39
N HIS A 23 36.99 -2.32 -40.03
CA HIS A 23 36.25 -3.48 -39.54
C HIS A 23 36.79 -3.94 -38.18
N LEU A 24 36.18 -3.46 -37.10
CA LEU A 24 36.33 -4.05 -35.79
C LEU A 24 35.51 -5.35 -35.76
N LEU A 25 36.23 -6.47 -35.89
CA LEU A 25 35.75 -7.82 -35.61
C LEU A 25 35.21 -7.84 -34.16
N LEU A 26 33.88 -7.77 -34.02
CA LEU A 26 33.22 -8.01 -32.74
C LEU A 26 33.45 -9.48 -32.35
N PRO A 27 33.91 -9.79 -31.14
CA PRO A 27 33.92 -11.16 -30.64
C PRO A 27 32.47 -11.66 -30.57
N SER A 28 32.27 -12.91 -31.00
CA SER A 28 30.97 -13.58 -30.99
C SER A 28 30.35 -13.52 -29.59
N PRO A 29 29.04 -13.23 -29.46
CA PRO A 29 28.38 -13.23 -28.17
C PRO A 29 28.51 -14.62 -27.52
N PRO A 30 28.71 -14.69 -26.20
CA PRO A 30 28.79 -15.96 -25.50
C PRO A 30 27.51 -16.77 -25.72
N PRO A 31 27.59 -18.12 -25.76
CA PRO A 31 26.43 -18.98 -25.94
C PRO A 31 25.38 -18.63 -24.89
N SER A 32 24.20 -18.28 -25.38
CA SER A 32 23.05 -17.95 -24.53
C SER A 32 22.75 -19.15 -23.65
N LEU A 33 22.91 -18.99 -22.34
CA LEU A 33 22.42 -19.96 -21.37
C LEU A 33 20.93 -20.26 -21.69
N PRO A 34 20.47 -21.50 -21.51
CA PRO A 34 19.07 -21.84 -21.74
C PRO A 34 18.21 -20.88 -20.92
N ARG A 35 17.51 -20.02 -21.65
CA ARG A 35 16.55 -19.06 -21.12
C ARG A 35 15.58 -19.90 -20.30
N ARG A 36 15.69 -19.80 -18.97
CA ARG A 36 14.74 -20.40 -18.02
C ARG A 36 13.37 -20.18 -18.61
N SER A 37 12.71 -21.28 -19.00
CA SER A 37 11.37 -21.24 -19.53
C SER A 37 10.56 -20.36 -18.60
N SER A 38 10.19 -19.18 -19.07
CA SER A 38 9.17 -18.38 -18.42
C SER A 38 7.92 -19.22 -18.55
N PHE A 39 7.65 -20.04 -17.53
CA PHE A 39 6.31 -20.51 -17.29
C PHE A 39 5.44 -19.26 -17.37
N LEU A 40 4.68 -19.16 -18.47
CA LEU A 40 3.62 -18.20 -18.64
C LEU A 40 2.64 -18.51 -17.51
N TYR A 41 2.87 -17.86 -16.38
CA TYR A 41 1.94 -17.85 -15.27
C TYR A 41 0.74 -17.07 -15.78
N ASP A 42 -0.33 -17.78 -16.06
CA ASP A 42 -1.62 -17.16 -16.32
C ASP A 42 -2.23 -16.82 -14.95
N PRO A 43 -2.24 -15.53 -14.53
CA PRO A 43 -2.83 -15.13 -13.26
C PRO A 43 -4.36 -15.35 -13.21
N ALA A 44 -4.99 -15.77 -14.32
CA ALA A 44 -6.39 -16.16 -14.38
C ALA A 44 -6.64 -17.63 -14.03
N SER A 45 -5.60 -18.49 -13.95
CA SER A 45 -5.76 -19.88 -13.53
C SER A 45 -5.68 -20.00 -12.01
N ASP A 46 -6.78 -20.41 -11.38
CA ASP A 46 -6.85 -20.68 -9.93
C ASP A 46 -6.28 -22.07 -9.55
N ASP A 47 -5.75 -22.84 -10.50
CA ASP A 47 -5.12 -24.14 -10.25
C ASP A 47 -3.72 -23.96 -9.63
N LEU A 48 -3.70 -23.62 -8.35
CA LEU A 48 -2.49 -23.46 -7.55
C LEU A 48 -2.19 -24.75 -6.78
N THR A 49 -0.93 -25.16 -6.79
CA THR A 49 -0.44 -26.15 -5.83
C THR A 49 -0.49 -25.58 -4.40
N PRO A 50 -0.59 -26.41 -3.35
CA PRO A 50 -0.62 -25.93 -1.96
C PRO A 50 0.58 -25.04 -1.60
N SER A 51 1.77 -25.33 -2.13
CA SER A 51 2.98 -24.52 -1.91
C SER A 51 2.87 -23.13 -2.54
N GLN A 52 2.23 -23.03 -3.71
CA GLN A 52 1.99 -21.73 -4.36
C GLN A 52 0.94 -20.93 -3.59
N VAL A 53 -0.14 -21.57 -3.12
CA VAL A 53 -1.15 -20.91 -2.27
C VAL A 53 -0.49 -20.30 -1.02
N TYR A 54 0.36 -21.06 -0.32
CA TYR A 54 1.05 -20.57 0.87
C TYR A 54 1.93 -19.35 0.54
N THR A 55 2.71 -19.42 -0.54
CA THR A 55 3.60 -18.33 -0.96
C THR A 55 2.81 -17.07 -1.33
N SER A 56 1.77 -17.23 -2.15
CA SER A 56 0.90 -16.13 -2.56
C SER A 56 0.19 -15.45 -1.40
N ARG A 57 -0.28 -16.23 -0.41
CA ARG A 57 -0.89 -15.66 0.80
C ARG A 57 0.13 -14.88 1.63
N ARG A 58 1.33 -15.43 1.80
CA ARG A 58 2.42 -14.75 2.49
C ARG A 58 2.79 -13.43 1.80
N ASP A 59 2.88 -13.41 0.48
CA ASP A 59 3.16 -12.18 -0.29
C ASP A 59 2.10 -11.09 -0.02
N ILE A 60 0.82 -11.47 0.04
CA ILE A 60 -0.27 -10.57 0.40
C ILE A 60 -0.17 -10.09 1.85
N GLU A 61 0.16 -10.98 2.80
CA GLU A 61 0.34 -10.59 4.21
C GLU A 61 1.48 -9.59 4.36
N GLU A 62 2.63 -9.86 3.76
CA GLU A 62 3.79 -8.97 3.76
C GLU A 62 3.45 -7.63 3.10
N TRP A 63 2.67 -7.64 2.02
CA TRP A 63 2.18 -6.43 1.37
C TRP A 63 1.23 -5.61 2.28
N VAL A 64 0.26 -6.26 2.94
CA VAL A 64 -0.67 -5.59 3.87
C VAL A 64 0.11 -4.99 5.05
N LEU A 65 1.01 -5.78 5.64
CA LEU A 65 1.76 -5.43 6.84
C LEU A 65 2.97 -4.51 6.58
N ALA A 66 3.24 -4.17 5.31
CA ALA A 66 4.29 -3.23 4.97
C ALA A 66 4.14 -1.94 5.78
N SER A 67 5.11 -1.68 6.65
CA SER A 67 5.06 -0.59 7.62
C SER A 67 5.11 0.80 6.98
N ILE A 68 5.63 0.88 5.76
CA ILE A 68 5.70 2.10 4.96
C ILE A 68 4.75 1.93 3.77
N PRO A 69 3.66 2.74 3.68
CA PRO A 69 2.69 2.58 2.61
C PRO A 69 3.29 2.66 1.20
N ALA A 70 4.34 3.48 1.02
CA ALA A 70 5.06 3.61 -0.24
C ALA A 70 5.80 2.32 -0.67
N HIS A 71 6.02 1.36 0.23
CA HIS A 71 6.64 0.07 -0.11
C HIS A 71 5.64 -0.94 -0.69
N ARG A 72 4.34 -0.64 -0.66
CA ARG A 72 3.31 -1.50 -1.26
C ARG A 72 3.37 -1.37 -2.77
N SER A 73 3.91 -2.41 -3.41
CA SER A 73 3.98 -2.45 -4.87
C SER A 73 2.65 -2.86 -5.48
N THR A 74 2.18 -2.11 -6.49
CA THR A 74 1.04 -2.50 -7.32
C THR A 74 1.29 -3.82 -8.06
N TYR A 75 2.56 -4.11 -8.37
CA TYR A 75 2.95 -5.36 -9.02
C TYR A 75 2.60 -6.58 -8.16
N THR A 76 2.88 -6.51 -6.85
CA THR A 76 2.66 -7.65 -5.94
C THR A 76 1.22 -8.14 -5.96
N ILE A 77 0.23 -7.22 -6.00
CA ILE A 77 -1.19 -7.57 -6.02
C ILE A 77 -1.71 -7.88 -7.43
N SER A 78 -1.12 -7.27 -8.47
CA SER A 78 -1.55 -7.46 -9.86
C SER A 78 -1.08 -8.79 -10.45
N THR A 79 -0.14 -9.47 -9.79
CA THR A 79 0.29 -10.83 -10.16
C THR A 79 -0.43 -11.92 -9.37
N GLN A 80 -1.18 -11.60 -8.31
CA GLN A 80 -1.83 -12.65 -7.51
C GLN A 80 -3.04 -13.28 -8.22
N PRO A 81 -3.33 -14.56 -7.93
CA PRO A 81 -4.58 -15.23 -8.28
C PRO A 81 -5.81 -14.52 -7.70
N THR A 82 -6.94 -14.67 -8.38
CA THR A 82 -8.23 -14.14 -7.89
C THR A 82 -8.58 -14.73 -6.52
N SER A 83 -8.45 -16.06 -6.34
CA SER A 83 -8.66 -16.73 -5.06
C SER A 83 -7.80 -16.17 -3.92
N THR A 84 -6.53 -15.89 -4.19
CA THR A 84 -5.60 -15.26 -3.24
C THR A 84 -6.02 -13.83 -2.90
N LEU A 85 -6.47 -13.05 -3.88
CA LEU A 85 -6.94 -11.67 -3.66
C LEU A 85 -8.23 -11.62 -2.83
N THR A 86 -9.17 -12.53 -3.10
CA THR A 86 -10.39 -12.70 -2.30
C THR A 86 -10.04 -13.02 -0.85
N TRP A 87 -9.14 -13.98 -0.63
CA TRP A 87 -8.63 -14.30 0.70
C TRP A 87 -7.93 -13.09 1.35
N GLY A 88 -7.08 -12.41 0.60
CA GLY A 88 -6.31 -11.25 1.05
C GLY A 88 -7.20 -10.10 1.50
N LEU A 89 -8.28 -9.86 0.76
CA LEU A 89 -9.27 -8.84 1.12
C LEU A 89 -9.96 -9.22 2.42
N LYS A 90 -10.46 -10.46 2.56
CA LYS A 90 -11.07 -10.94 3.81
C LYS A 90 -10.11 -10.84 4.99
N TYR A 91 -8.84 -11.23 4.80
CA TYR A 91 -7.79 -11.10 5.80
C TYR A 91 -7.59 -9.64 6.24
N LEU A 92 -7.40 -8.72 5.28
CA LEU A 92 -7.24 -7.29 5.56
C LEU A 92 -8.43 -6.72 6.33
N ARG A 93 -9.66 -7.11 5.94
CA ARG A 93 -10.88 -6.67 6.60
C ARG A 93 -11.02 -7.14 8.04
N SER A 94 -10.63 -8.39 8.30
CA SER A 94 -10.53 -8.91 9.65
C SER A 94 -9.54 -8.09 10.50
N ARG A 95 -8.37 -7.76 9.93
CA ARG A 95 -7.36 -6.92 10.60
C ARG A 95 -7.87 -5.51 10.91
N ILE A 96 -8.54 -4.85 9.97
CA ILE A 96 -9.17 -3.53 10.18
C ILE A 96 -10.17 -3.62 11.33
N SER A 97 -11.06 -4.62 11.30
CA SER A 97 -12.07 -4.82 12.34
C SER A 97 -11.45 -5.00 13.73
N SER A 98 -10.37 -5.77 13.85
CA SER A 98 -9.63 -5.92 15.10
C SER A 98 -9.02 -4.60 15.58
N LEU A 99 -8.46 -3.79 14.67
CA LEU A 99 -7.90 -2.49 15.02
C LEU A 99 -8.97 -1.48 15.44
N VAL A 100 -10.13 -1.46 14.79
CA VAL A 100 -11.27 -0.60 15.17
C VAL A 100 -11.77 -0.98 16.56
N ALA A 101 -11.91 -2.27 16.85
CA ALA A 101 -12.29 -2.73 18.20
C ALA A 101 -11.28 -2.28 19.27
N LEU A 102 -9.99 -2.36 18.96
CA LEU A 102 -8.93 -1.88 19.84
C LEU A 102 -8.96 -0.35 20.00
N ASP A 103 -9.17 0.41 18.92
CA ASP A 103 -9.29 1.87 18.94
C ASP A 103 -10.42 2.32 19.88
N VAL A 104 -11.58 1.68 19.78
CA VAL A 104 -12.73 1.91 20.66
C VAL A 104 -12.41 1.57 22.12
N GLN A 105 -11.77 0.42 22.37
CA GLN A 105 -11.39 0.00 23.71
C GLN A 105 -10.42 1.01 24.35
N LEU A 106 -9.41 1.47 23.62
CA LEU A 106 -8.43 2.43 24.12
C LEU A 106 -9.06 3.80 24.39
N TYR A 107 -10.01 4.23 23.57
CA TYR A 107 -10.79 5.45 23.84
C TYR A 107 -11.54 5.35 25.16
N PHE A 108 -12.27 4.25 25.41
CA PHE A 108 -13.01 4.07 26.67
C PHE A 108 -12.09 4.00 27.87
N GLU A 109 -10.93 3.35 27.73
CA GLU A 109 -9.91 3.36 28.76
C GLU A 109 -9.41 4.78 29.04
N TYR A 110 -9.13 5.57 28.00
CA TYR A 110 -8.72 6.96 28.17
C TYR A 110 -9.80 7.78 28.88
N ALA A 111 -11.05 7.63 28.46
CA ALA A 111 -12.18 8.32 29.07
C ALA A 111 -12.35 7.96 30.56
N SER A 112 -12.06 6.72 30.95
CA SER A 112 -12.14 6.26 32.35
C SER A 112 -11.08 6.89 33.27
N LEU A 113 -9.95 7.33 32.70
CA LEU A 113 -8.89 8.02 33.44
C LEU A 113 -9.15 9.53 33.58
N LEU A 114 -10.18 10.07 32.92
CA LEU A 114 -10.49 11.49 33.01
C LEU A 114 -11.23 11.78 34.32
N PRO A 115 -10.75 12.75 35.12
CA PRO A 115 -11.48 13.17 36.31
C PRO A 115 -12.85 13.77 35.91
N PRO A 116 -13.88 13.62 36.75
CA PRO A 116 -15.23 14.16 36.49
C PRO A 116 -15.28 15.66 36.22
N THR A 117 -14.25 16.40 36.63
CA THR A 117 -14.14 17.85 36.49
C THR A 117 -13.63 18.31 35.12
N ASP A 118 -13.02 17.41 34.32
CA ASP A 118 -12.46 17.72 33.00
C ASP A 118 -13.53 17.59 31.89
N TYR A 119 -14.63 18.33 32.03
CA TYR A 119 -15.78 18.30 31.11
C TYR A 119 -15.41 18.59 29.64
N THR A 120 -14.38 19.40 29.39
CA THR A 120 -13.86 19.67 28.03
C THR A 120 -13.10 18.49 27.43
N ALA A 121 -12.44 17.67 28.25
CA ALA A 121 -11.78 16.44 27.82
C ALA A 121 -12.78 15.28 27.68
N GLN A 122 -13.82 15.25 28.52
CA GLN A 122 -14.96 14.32 28.37
C GLN A 122 -15.82 14.64 27.14
N GLY A 123 -15.86 15.91 26.72
CA GLY A 123 -16.55 16.37 25.51
C GLY A 123 -15.91 15.95 24.18
N PHE A 124 -14.78 15.22 24.20
CA PHE A 124 -14.25 14.58 22.99
C PHE A 124 -15.19 13.46 22.56
N ALA A 125 -16.14 13.79 21.68
CA ALA A 125 -16.96 12.79 21.00
C ALA A 125 -16.05 11.95 20.11
N TYR A 126 -15.90 10.66 20.44
CA TYR A 126 -15.32 9.70 19.51
C TYR A 126 -16.26 9.61 18.31
N ALA A 127 -15.87 10.26 17.21
CA ALA A 127 -16.66 10.26 15.97
C ALA A 127 -16.72 8.87 15.32
N GLY A 128 -15.86 7.94 15.76
CA GLY A 128 -15.76 6.60 15.20
C GLY A 128 -15.19 6.56 13.79
N TRP A 129 -14.79 5.37 13.39
CA TRP A 129 -14.47 5.07 12.00
C TRP A 129 -15.73 4.54 11.29
N CYS A 130 -16.21 5.25 10.26
CA CYS A 130 -17.31 4.77 9.41
C CYS A 130 -16.76 4.11 8.14
N TRP A 131 -16.42 2.83 8.26
CA TRP A 131 -15.99 2.00 7.14
C TRP A 131 -17.12 1.04 6.75
N ASN A 132 -17.60 1.15 5.50
CA ASN A 132 -18.75 0.40 4.99
C ASN A 132 -18.32 -0.53 3.84
N PRO A 133 -17.55 -1.59 4.11
CA PRO A 133 -17.17 -2.53 3.08
C PRO A 133 -18.38 -3.37 2.61
N PRO A 134 -18.38 -3.87 1.36
CA PRO A 134 -19.32 -4.92 0.96
C PRO A 134 -19.25 -6.13 1.89
N ALA A 135 -20.38 -6.80 2.09
CA ALA A 135 -20.47 -8.01 2.91
C ALA A 135 -19.53 -9.13 2.42
N ASP A 136 -19.08 -10.00 3.33
CA ASP A 136 -18.09 -11.05 3.02
C ASP A 136 -18.57 -12.03 1.94
N GLU A 137 -19.87 -12.32 1.87
CA GLU A 137 -20.45 -13.17 0.82
C GLU A 137 -20.46 -12.49 -0.54
N ALA A 138 -20.47 -11.16 -0.57
CA ALA A 138 -20.36 -10.38 -1.80
C ALA A 138 -18.91 -10.37 -2.31
N VAL A 139 -17.91 -10.49 -1.42
CA VAL A 139 -16.49 -10.51 -1.78
C VAL A 139 -16.15 -11.68 -2.72
N ASP A 140 -16.74 -12.85 -2.48
CA ASP A 140 -16.51 -14.05 -3.31
C ASP A 140 -17.04 -13.90 -4.75
N ARG A 141 -17.89 -12.90 -5.01
CA ARG A 141 -18.48 -12.62 -6.32
C ARG A 141 -17.81 -11.46 -7.06
N LEU A 142 -16.81 -10.82 -6.44
CA LEU A 142 -16.13 -9.68 -7.03
C LEU A 142 -15.20 -10.12 -8.16
N GLY A 143 -15.20 -9.32 -9.23
CA GLY A 143 -14.21 -9.47 -10.30
C GLY A 143 -12.81 -9.09 -9.82
N ARG A 144 -11.79 -9.61 -10.50
CA ARG A 144 -10.37 -9.38 -10.17
C ARG A 144 -10.01 -7.89 -10.01
N GLU A 145 -10.48 -7.03 -10.90
CA GLU A 145 -10.21 -5.59 -10.84
C GLU A 145 -10.86 -4.91 -9.63
N GLN A 146 -12.07 -5.36 -9.26
CA GLN A 146 -12.78 -4.87 -8.09
C GLN A 146 -12.04 -5.29 -6.82
N LEU A 147 -11.55 -6.53 -6.75
CA LEU A 147 -10.74 -7.02 -5.64
C LEU A 147 -9.48 -6.18 -5.43
N ILE A 148 -8.73 -5.88 -6.51
CA ILE A 148 -7.58 -4.98 -6.44
C ILE A 148 -7.98 -3.61 -5.89
N ARG A 149 -9.06 -3.03 -6.42
CA ARG A 149 -9.53 -1.70 -6.01
C ARG A 149 -9.88 -1.67 -4.53
N TYR A 150 -10.62 -2.67 -4.05
CA TYR A 150 -10.97 -2.78 -2.64
C TYR A 150 -9.76 -3.04 -1.75
N LEU A 151 -8.80 -3.87 -2.16
CA LEU A 151 -7.55 -4.07 -1.41
C LEU A 151 -6.79 -2.75 -1.21
N TRP A 152 -6.67 -1.94 -2.25
CA TRP A 152 -6.05 -0.61 -2.14
C TRP A 152 -6.85 0.36 -1.27
N GLY A 153 -8.18 0.39 -1.42
CA GLY A 153 -9.02 1.24 -0.59
C GLY A 153 -8.95 0.86 0.88
N ASP A 154 -9.10 -0.43 1.18
CA ASP A 154 -9.13 -0.95 2.54
C ASP A 154 -7.75 -0.89 3.21
N VAL A 155 -6.64 -0.98 2.46
CA VAL A 155 -5.30 -0.88 3.09
C VAL A 155 -5.01 0.53 3.59
N VAL A 156 -5.55 1.55 2.93
CA VAL A 156 -5.49 2.95 3.42
C VAL A 156 -6.27 3.07 4.73
N VAL A 157 -7.47 2.49 4.80
CA VAL A 157 -8.25 2.45 6.04
C VAL A 157 -7.46 1.73 7.16
N TYR A 158 -6.83 0.60 6.85
CA TYR A 158 -5.98 -0.12 7.79
C TYR A 158 -4.85 0.75 8.36
N ASP A 159 -4.16 1.51 7.51
CA ASP A 159 -3.07 2.39 7.94
C ASP A 159 -3.55 3.50 8.86
N GLU A 160 -4.66 4.15 8.50
CA GLU A 160 -5.26 5.25 9.25
C GLU A 160 -5.76 4.80 10.63
N VAL A 161 -6.51 3.69 10.70
CA VAL A 161 -6.94 3.11 11.99
C VAL A 161 -5.70 2.69 12.80
N GLY A 162 -4.68 2.11 12.16
CA GLY A 162 -3.42 1.78 12.81
C GLY A 162 -2.70 3.00 13.40
N LEU A 163 -2.74 4.16 12.72
CA LEU A 163 -2.21 5.42 13.25
C LEU A 163 -3.01 5.91 14.46
N SER A 164 -4.35 5.84 14.39
CA SER A 164 -5.25 6.18 15.50
C SER A 164 -4.93 5.36 16.75
N VAL A 165 -4.88 4.03 16.62
CA VAL A 165 -4.54 3.11 17.71
C VAL A 165 -3.18 3.44 18.34
N ARG A 166 -2.15 3.68 17.52
CA ARG A 166 -0.82 4.12 18.02
C ARG A 166 -0.87 5.48 18.69
N GLY A 167 -1.78 6.36 18.28
CA GLY A 167 -2.08 7.63 18.94
C GLY A 167 -2.60 7.40 20.34
N TRP A 168 -3.68 6.62 20.47
CA TRP A 168 -4.30 6.30 21.75
C TRP A 168 -3.35 5.60 22.72
N MET A 169 -2.62 4.58 22.28
CA MET A 169 -1.65 3.89 23.12
C MET A 169 -0.62 4.86 23.71
N ARG A 170 -0.13 5.81 22.90
CA ARG A 170 0.83 6.82 23.37
C ARG A 170 0.18 7.81 24.34
N GLU A 171 -1.06 8.20 24.11
CA GLU A 171 -1.77 9.12 25.01
C GLU A 171 -2.07 8.48 26.37
N LEU A 172 -2.55 7.23 26.37
CA LEU A 172 -2.77 6.45 27.58
C LEU A 172 -1.48 6.28 28.40
N GLU A 173 -0.38 5.91 27.74
CA GLU A 173 0.92 5.78 28.42
C GLU A 173 1.36 7.10 29.05
N ARG A 174 1.19 8.23 28.35
CA ARG A 174 1.50 9.56 28.90
C ARG A 174 0.63 9.89 30.11
N ARG A 175 -0.67 9.60 30.04
CA ARG A 175 -1.64 9.85 31.13
C ARG A 175 -1.29 9.05 32.38
N ARG A 176 -1.15 7.73 32.25
CA ARG A 176 -0.78 6.85 33.37
C ARG A 176 0.56 7.20 33.99
N ARG A 177 1.50 7.72 33.20
CA ARG A 177 2.78 8.23 33.73
C ARG A 177 2.56 9.47 34.62
N ARG A 178 1.79 10.45 34.15
CA ARG A 178 1.49 11.67 34.92
C ARG A 178 0.73 11.37 36.21
N GLU A 179 -0.17 10.39 36.19
CA GLU A 179 -0.90 9.96 37.40
C GLU A 179 0.07 9.39 38.44
N ARG A 180 0.95 8.46 38.05
CA ARG A 180 1.98 7.91 38.96
C ARG A 180 2.91 8.96 39.52
N GLU A 181 3.29 9.96 38.72
CA GLU A 181 4.13 11.07 39.16
C GLU A 181 3.40 11.94 40.21
N ARG A 182 2.11 12.25 39.99
CA ARG A 182 1.28 12.99 40.98
C ARG A 182 1.10 12.23 42.29
N GLU A 183 0.79 10.94 42.22
CA GLU A 183 0.65 10.10 43.42
C GLU A 183 1.94 10.03 44.23
N ALA A 184 3.09 9.97 43.54
CA ALA A 184 4.39 10.02 44.20
C ALA A 184 4.63 11.37 44.89
N GLU A 185 4.27 12.49 44.26
CA GLU A 185 4.39 13.84 44.85
C GLU A 185 3.49 14.05 46.07
N GLU A 186 2.29 13.46 46.10
CA GLU A 186 1.35 13.57 47.23
C GLU A 186 1.75 12.72 48.45
N THR A 187 2.68 11.78 48.28
CA THR A 187 3.10 10.86 49.36
C THR A 187 4.33 11.36 50.15
N TYR A 188 4.95 12.47 49.73
CA TYR A 188 6.12 13.10 50.37
C TYR A 188 5.76 14.41 51.09
#